data_AF-A0A9Q9DBN4-F1
#
_entry.id   AF-A0A9Q9DBN4-F1
#
_cell.length_a   1.000
_cell.length_b   1.000
_cell.length_c   1.000
_cell.angle_alpha   90.00
_cell.angle_beta   90.00
_cell.angle_gamma   90.00
#
_symmetry.space_group_name_H-M   'P 1'
#
loop_
_entity.id
_entity.type
_entity.pdbx_description
1 polymer ?
#
loop_
_entity_poly.entity_id
_entity_poly.type
_entity_poly.pdbx_seq_one_letter_code
_entity_poly.pdbx_strand_id
1 'polypeptide(L)' 'MTPARFTQCLLVLRWTPINLASALHCNLAWIEAMETGDEMVPEELATWLETLARTHEELGIPVTYRGKGLEPATNRATRR' A
#
# COMPACT_ATOMS: atom_id res chain seq x y z
N MET A 1 -11.48 -12.38 -6.27
CA MET A 1 -11.20 -11.90 -4.88
C MET A 1 -12.42 -11.15 -4.38
N THR A 2 -12.74 -11.21 -3.08
CA THR A 2 -13.88 -10.46 -2.51
C THR A 2 -13.49 -9.00 -2.21
N PRO A 3 -14.44 -8.04 -2.19
CA PRO A 3 -14.15 -6.64 -1.88
C PRO A 3 -13.50 -6.45 -0.49
N ALA A 4 -13.93 -7.23 0.49
CA ALA A 4 -13.33 -7.23 1.83
C ALA A 4 -11.86 -7.66 1.80
N ARG A 5 -11.51 -8.70 1.03
CA ARG A 5 -10.12 -9.16 0.90
C ARG A 5 -9.28 -8.16 0.09
N PHE A 6 -9.84 -7.58 -0.95
CA PHE A 6 -9.21 -6.53 -1.74
C PHE A 6 -8.80 -5.34 -0.85
N THR A 7 -9.73 -4.84 -0.04
CA THR A 7 -9.47 -3.77 0.93
C THR A 7 -8.39 -4.18 1.93
N GLN A 8 -8.42 -5.42 2.43
CA GLN A 8 -7.42 -5.93 3.35
C GLN A 8 -6.01 -5.95 2.73
N CYS A 9 -5.86 -6.38 1.47
CA CYS A 9 -4.57 -6.35 0.77
C CYS A 9 -4.01 -4.92 0.70
N LEU A 10 -4.84 -3.93 0.39
CA LEU A 10 -4.40 -2.53 0.34
C LEU A 10 -4.00 -2.01 1.72
N LEU A 11 -4.76 -2.35 2.77
CA LEU A 11 -4.41 -1.98 4.15
C LEU A 11 -3.08 -2.57 4.60
N VAL A 12 -2.81 -3.84 4.27
CA VAL A 12 -1.53 -4.51 4.55
C VAL A 12 -0.37 -3.77 3.90
N LEU A 13 -0.53 -3.40 2.63
CA LEU A 13 0.45 -2.65 1.85
C LEU A 13 0.52 -1.17 2.23
N ARG A 14 -0.41 -0.69 3.08
CA ARG A 14 -0.60 0.72 3.43
C ARG A 14 -0.87 1.59 2.19
N TRP A 15 -1.55 1.01 1.21
CA TRP A 15 -1.99 1.68 -0.01
C TRP A 15 -3.45 2.13 0.14
N THR A 16 -3.76 3.23 -0.51
CA THR A 16 -5.14 3.67 -0.80
C THR A 16 -5.53 3.25 -2.23
N PRO A 17 -6.82 3.29 -2.60
CA PRO A 17 -7.26 3.14 -4.00
C PRO A 17 -6.48 4.03 -4.97
N ILE A 18 -6.14 5.26 -4.56
CA ILE A 18 -5.32 6.21 -5.34
C ILE A 18 -3.92 5.65 -5.62
N ASN A 19 -3.28 5.03 -4.62
CA ASN A 19 -1.95 4.44 -4.80
C ASN A 19 -1.99 3.28 -5.81
N LEU A 20 -3.03 2.43 -5.74
CA LEU A 20 -3.19 1.32 -6.66
C LEU A 20 -3.48 1.81 -8.09
N ALA A 21 -4.41 2.75 -8.26
CA ALA A 21 -4.70 3.35 -9.56
C ALA A 21 -3.44 4.00 -10.18
N SER A 22 -2.61 4.65 -9.36
CA SER A 22 -1.33 5.21 -9.80
C SER A 22 -0.33 4.13 -10.21
N ALA A 23 -0.23 3.03 -9.47
CA ALA A 23 0.69 1.93 -9.78
C ALA A 23 0.32 1.18 -11.07
N LEU A 24 -0.97 1.05 -11.36
CA LEU A 24 -1.49 0.39 -12.56
C LEU A 24 -1.67 1.35 -13.74
N HIS A 25 -1.50 2.66 -13.52
CA HIS A 25 -1.84 3.71 -14.49
C HIS A 25 -3.26 3.57 -15.06
N CYS A 26 -4.23 3.29 -14.19
CA CYS A 26 -5.63 3.05 -14.56
C CYS A 26 -6.60 4.04 -13.88
N ASN A 27 -7.89 3.91 -14.18
CA ASN A 27 -8.93 4.79 -13.66
C ASN A 27 -9.23 4.49 -12.19
N LEU A 28 -9.16 5.52 -11.33
CA LEU A 28 -9.52 5.43 -9.91
C LEU A 28 -10.94 4.90 -9.68
N ALA A 29 -11.92 5.35 -10.47
CA ALA A 29 -13.31 4.94 -10.29
C ALA A 29 -13.51 3.43 -10.48
N TRP A 30 -12.70 2.80 -11.34
CA TRP A 30 -12.73 1.34 -11.54
C TRP A 30 -12.16 0.59 -10.33
N ILE A 31 -11.12 1.15 -9.69
CA ILE A 31 -10.56 0.62 -8.45
C ILE A 31 -11.55 0.79 -7.28
N GLU A 32 -12.20 1.94 -7.16
CA GLU A 32 -13.21 2.20 -6.13
C GLU A 32 -14.45 1.29 -6.29
N ALA A 33 -14.85 0.97 -7.52
CA ALA A 33 -15.91 0.01 -7.80
C ALA A 33 -15.55 -1.42 -7.30
N MET A 34 -14.28 -1.82 -7.39
CA MET A 34 -13.84 -3.11 -6.81
C MET A 34 -13.85 -3.11 -5.28
N GLU A 35 -13.54 -1.99 -4.66
CA GLU A 35 -13.56 -1.82 -3.20
C GLU A 35 -14.99 -1.92 -2.64
N THR A 36 -15.96 -1.37 -3.36
CA THR A 36 -17.39 -1.42 -3.02
C THR A 36 -18.08 -2.72 -3.44
N GLY A 37 -17.48 -3.46 -4.38
CA GLY A 37 -18.04 -4.70 -4.94
C GLY A 37 -18.97 -4.49 -6.12
N ASP A 38 -19.05 -3.26 -6.63
CA ASP A 38 -19.76 -2.92 -7.87
C ASP A 38 -19.01 -3.40 -9.13
N GLU A 39 -17.73 -3.74 -8.99
CA GLU A 39 -16.90 -4.34 -10.04
C GLU A 39 -16.16 -5.59 -9.52
N MET A 40 -15.97 -6.58 -10.40
CA MET A 40 -15.19 -7.77 -10.05
C MET A 40 -13.69 -7.47 -10.12
N VAL A 41 -12.94 -7.95 -9.13
CA VAL A 41 -11.47 -7.91 -9.18
C VAL A 41 -10.97 -8.96 -10.20
N PRO A 42 -10.23 -8.56 -11.26
CA PRO A 42 -9.63 -9.50 -12.20
C PRO A 42 -8.70 -10.50 -11.50
N GLU A 43 -8.68 -11.75 -11.96
CA GLU A 43 -7.94 -12.84 -11.30
C GLU A 43 -6.43 -12.58 -11.23
N GLU A 44 -5.84 -12.06 -12.30
CA GLU A 44 -4.41 -11.70 -12.34
C GLU A 44 -4.09 -10.58 -11.35
N LEU A 45 -4.95 -9.56 -11.26
CA LEU A 45 -4.80 -8.46 -10.30
C LEU A 45 -4.95 -8.97 -8.85
N ALA A 46 -5.93 -9.84 -8.61
CA ALA A 46 -6.13 -10.47 -7.31
C ALA A 46 -4.89 -11.26 -6.88
N THR A 47 -4.34 -12.08 -7.78
CA THR A 47 -3.13 -12.87 -7.51
C THR A 47 -1.94 -11.99 -7.19
N TRP A 48 -1.74 -10.93 -7.96
CA TRP A 48 -0.65 -9.97 -7.74
C TRP A 48 -0.77 -9.25 -6.39
N LEU A 49 -1.96 -8.76 -6.03
CA LEU A 49 -2.21 -8.11 -4.74
C LEU A 49 -2.01 -9.04 -3.55
N GLU A 50 -2.46 -10.30 -3.65
CA GLU A 50 -2.24 -11.32 -2.62
C GLU A 50 -0.76 -11.59 -2.40
N THR A 51 0.00 -11.78 -3.48
CA THR A 51 1.44 -12.02 -3.40
C THR A 51 2.15 -10.85 -2.71
N LEU A 52 1.86 -9.60 -3.11
CA LEU A 52 2.47 -8.43 -2.49
C LEU A 52 2.11 -8.32 -1.01
N ALA A 53 0.82 -8.48 -0.65
CA ALA A 53 0.37 -8.38 0.73
C ALA A 53 1.08 -9.43 1.61
N ARG A 54 1.11 -10.70 1.17
CA ARG A 54 1.80 -11.78 1.88
C ARG A 54 3.29 -11.51 2.05
N THR A 55 3.99 -11.13 0.98
CA THR A 55 5.43 -10.82 1.06
C THR A 55 5.70 -9.64 2.00
N HIS A 56 4.85 -8.62 2.01
CA HIS A 56 4.99 -7.47 2.92
C HIS A 56 4.80 -7.88 4.39
N GLU A 57 3.82 -8.74 4.69
CA GLU A 57 3.61 -9.28 6.04
C GLU A 57 4.78 -10.15 6.49
N GLU A 58 5.27 -11.04 5.62
CA GLU A 58 6.37 -11.96 5.91
C GLU A 58 7.70 -11.22 6.15
N LEU A 59 8.00 -10.17 5.37
CA LEU A 59 9.21 -9.36 5.55
C LEU A 59 9.11 -8.40 6.76
N GLY A 60 7.90 -7.92 7.04
CA GLY A 60 7.65 -6.90 8.05
C GLY A 60 8.29 -5.54 7.72
N ILE A 61 8.18 -4.61 8.66
CA ILE A 61 8.72 -3.26 8.51
C ILE A 61 10.16 -3.23 9.02
N PRO A 62 11.13 -2.76 8.22
CA PRO A 62 12.50 -2.58 8.67
C PRO A 62 12.59 -1.66 9.91
N VAL A 63 12.91 -2.24 11.06
CA VAL A 63 12.98 -1.52 12.34
C VAL A 63 14.14 -0.54 12.41
N THR A 64 15.17 -0.75 11.58
CA THR A 64 16.39 0.07 11.49
C THR A 64 16.12 1.51 11.07
N TYR A 65 14.94 1.84 10.56
CA TYR A 65 14.55 3.20 10.17
C TYR A 65 13.54 3.85 11.12
N ARG A 66 13.05 3.13 12.13
CA ARG A 66 12.09 3.69 13.08
C ARG A 66 12.73 4.89 13.81
N GLY A 67 12.09 6.05 13.71
CA GLY A 67 12.53 7.29 14.37
C GLY A 67 13.68 8.04 13.69
N LYS A 68 14.27 7.51 12.60
CA LYS A 68 15.32 8.23 11.87
C LYS A 68 14.73 9.46 11.17
N GLY A 69 15.40 10.61 11.31
CA GLY A 69 14.98 11.87 10.69
C GLY A 69 13.81 12.58 11.38
N LEU A 70 13.31 12.05 12.51
CA LEU A 70 12.36 12.76 13.38
C LEU A 70 13.06 13.73 14.36
N GLU A 71 14.38 13.85 14.27
CA GLU A 71 15.15 14.78 15.08
C GLU A 71 14.77 16.23 14.71
N PRO A 72 14.44 17.09 15.69
CA PRO A 72 14.16 18.48 15.42
C PRO A 72 15.39 19.16 14.81
N ALA A 73 15.16 20.06 13.84
CA ALA A 73 16.20 20.70 13.02
C ALA A 73 17.26 21.51 13.79
N THR A 74 17.10 21.66 15.10
CA THR A 74 17.87 22.57 15.96
C THR A 74 19.34 22.19 16.16
N ASN A 75 19.79 20.97 15.79
CA ASN A 75 21.17 20.53 16.04
C ASN A 75 22.03 20.33 14.77
N ARG A 76 21.57 20.75 13.59
CA ARG A 76 22.36 20.64 12.33
C ARG A 76 23.42 21.73 12.15
N ALA A 77 23.45 22.76 13.00
CA ALA A 77 24.30 23.93 12.83
C ALA A 77 25.68 23.86 13.52
N THR A 78 25.95 22.87 14.37
CA THR A 78 27.16 22.81 15.22
C THR A 78 28.23 21.82 14.74
N ARG A 79 28.08 21.22 13.56
CA ARG A 79 29.12 20.39 12.93
C ARG A 79 29.57 20.99 11.60
N ARG A 80 30.34 22.07 11.66
CA ARG A 80 31.21 22.54 10.57
C ARG A 80 32.57 22.91 11.14
#